data_AF-A0A8X6R1I3-F1
#
_entry.id   AF-A0A8X6R1I3-F1
#
_cell.length_a   1.000
_cell.length_b   1.000
_cell.length_c   1.000
_cell.angle_alpha   90.00
_cell.angle_beta   90.00
_cell.angle_gamma   90.00
#
_symmetry.space_group_name_H-M   'P 1'
#
loop_
_entity.id
_entity.type
_entity.pdbx_description
1 polymer ?
#
loop_
_entity_poly.entity_id
_entity_poly.type
_entity_poly.pdbx_seq_one_letter_code
_entity_poly.pdbx_strand_id
1 'polypeptide(L)' 'MSGIAKLKKVELRTVAEEIGLAVNEGMKKSEIRRLIEDSDVFKNDNEAVKSAVEDVLENRNKKSDQESEIEIERLKIERI' A
#
# COMPACT_ATOMS: atom_id res chain seq x y z
N MET A 1 -9.57 6.06 -12.30
CA MET A 1 -8.98 5.47 -11.08
C MET A 1 -7.47 5.32 -11.25
N SER A 2 -6.66 6.33 -10.86
CA SER A 2 -5.20 6.35 -11.17
C SER A 2 -4.27 6.03 -9.98
N GLY A 3 -4.81 5.72 -8.80
CA GLY A 3 -4.03 5.50 -7.57
C GLY A 3 -3.17 4.24 -7.60
N ILE A 4 -3.74 3.10 -8.02
CA ILE A 4 -3.09 1.79 -8.11
C ILE A 4 -1.85 1.81 -9.02
N ALA A 5 -1.85 2.65 -10.05
CA ALA A 5 -0.72 2.77 -10.96
C ALA A 5 0.57 3.27 -10.27
N LYS A 6 0.43 4.02 -9.16
CA LYS A 6 1.54 4.60 -8.40
C LYS A 6 1.98 3.75 -7.20
N LEU A 7 1.26 2.69 -6.88
CA LEU A 7 1.60 1.80 -5.77
C LEU A 7 2.82 0.91 -6.09
N LYS A 8 3.62 0.59 -5.08
CA LYS A 8 4.73 -0.36 -5.06
C LYS A 8 4.18 -1.79 -4.94
N LYS A 9 5.02 -2.81 -5.17
CA LYS A 9 4.60 -4.22 -5.13
C LYS A 9 3.94 -4.60 -3.81
N VAL A 10 4.52 -4.17 -2.69
CA VAL A 10 4.01 -4.47 -1.33
C VAL A 10 2.63 -3.86 -1.12
N GLU A 11 2.44 -2.61 -1.54
CA GLU A 11 1.17 -1.87 -1.40
C GLU A 11 0.08 -2.43 -2.29
N LEU A 12 0.42 -2.81 -3.53
CA LEU A 12 -0.49 -3.53 -4.41
C LEU A 12 -0.93 -4.86 -3.80
N ARG A 13 -0.03 -5.55 -3.07
CA ARG A 13 -0.38 -6.78 -2.38
C ARG A 13 -1.38 -6.50 -1.25
N THR A 14 -1.13 -5.47 -0.43
CA THR A 14 -2.05 -5.08 0.65
C THR A 14 -3.44 -4.73 0.11
N VAL A 15 -3.52 -3.91 -0.95
CA VAL A 15 -4.81 -3.58 -1.58
C VAL A 15 -5.50 -4.84 -2.09
N ALA A 16 -4.77 -5.75 -2.75
CA ALA A 16 -5.33 -7.01 -3.24
C ALA A 16 -5.88 -7.87 -2.08
N GLU A 17 -5.15 -7.99 -0.97
CA GLU A 17 -5.59 -8.75 0.22
C GLU A 17 -6.83 -8.11 0.88
N GLU A 18 -6.88 -6.78 0.98
CA GLU A 18 -8.02 -6.03 1.56
C GLU A 18 -9.30 -6.20 0.73
N ILE A 19 -9.20 -6.26 -0.60
CA ILE A 19 -10.36 -6.51 -1.47
C ILE A 19 -10.65 -8.01 -1.65
N GLY A 20 -9.99 -8.88 -0.88
CA GLY A 20 -10.25 -10.32 -0.83
C GLY A 20 -9.59 -11.15 -1.95
N LEU A 21 -8.58 -10.63 -2.63
CA LEU A 21 -7.81 -11.36 -3.63
C LEU A 21 -6.64 -12.12 -3.01
N ALA A 22 -6.44 -13.35 -3.45
CA ALA A 22 -5.28 -14.14 -3.07
C ALA A 22 -4.06 -13.74 -3.91
N VAL A 23 -3.03 -13.20 -3.26
CA VAL A 23 -1.76 -12.78 -3.88
C VAL A 23 -0.59 -13.52 -3.26
N ASN A 24 0.28 -14.06 -4.10
CA ASN A 24 1.50 -14.76 -3.69
C ASN A 24 2.72 -13.81 -3.72
N GLU A 25 3.66 -14.02 -2.79
CA GLU A 25 4.94 -13.32 -2.73
C GLU A 25 5.76 -13.41 -4.02
N GLY A 26 5.65 -14.52 -4.73
CA GLY A 26 6.30 -14.73 -6.02
C GLY A 26 5.74 -13.87 -7.16
N MET A 27 4.55 -13.29 -7.02
CA MET A 27 3.88 -12.56 -8.11
C MET A 27 4.60 -11.26 -8.47
N LYS A 28 4.61 -10.91 -9.74
CA LYS A 28 5.19 -9.65 -10.22
C LYS A 28 4.25 -8.49 -9.91
N LYS A 29 4.82 -7.29 -9.76
CA LYS A 29 4.07 -6.04 -9.57
C LYS A 29 2.95 -5.86 -10.61
N SER A 30 3.25 -6.16 -11.88
CA SER A 30 2.31 -6.06 -13.00
C SER A 30 1.19 -7.10 -12.92
N GLU A 31 1.48 -8.30 -12.44
CA GLU A 31 0.48 -9.38 -12.29
C GLU A 31 -0.50 -9.04 -11.17
N ILE A 32 0.01 -8.56 -10.02
CA ILE A 32 -0.84 -8.13 -8.89
C ILE A 32 -1.74 -6.97 -9.31
N ARG A 33 -1.18 -5.98 -10.02
CA ARG A 33 -1.97 -4.86 -10.56
C ARG A 33 -3.10 -5.37 -11.44
N ARG A 34 -2.77 -6.26 -12.38
CA ARG A 34 -3.75 -6.79 -13.32
C ARG A 34 -4.82 -7.62 -12.61
N LEU A 35 -4.47 -8.39 -11.58
CA LEU A 35 -5.45 -9.10 -10.74
C LEU A 35 -6.46 -8.15 -10.10
N ILE A 36 -5.99 -7.03 -9.54
CA ILE A 36 -6.87 -6.02 -8.97
C ILE A 36 -7.75 -5.42 -10.07
N GLU A 37 -7.17 -4.97 -11.18
CA GLU A 37 -7.89 -4.35 -12.30
C GLU A 37 -8.92 -5.29 -12.94
N ASP A 38 -8.62 -6.59 -12.99
CA ASP A 38 -9.50 -7.62 -13.54
C ASP A 38 -10.56 -8.11 -12.54
N SER A 39 -10.43 -7.77 -11.25
CA SER A 39 -11.35 -8.22 -10.20
C SER A 39 -12.75 -7.61 -10.32
N ASP A 40 -13.75 -8.39 -9.92
CA ASP A 40 -15.15 -7.93 -9.90
C ASP A 40 -15.35 -6.77 -8.93
N VAL A 41 -14.61 -6.75 -7.81
CA VAL A 41 -14.65 -5.64 -6.85
C VAL A 41 -14.19 -4.34 -7.53
N PHE A 42 -13.07 -4.36 -8.27
CA PHE A 42 -12.61 -3.17 -8.99
C PHE A 42 -13.57 -2.69 -10.08
N LYS A 43 -14.28 -3.62 -10.72
CA LYS A 43 -15.24 -3.32 -11.79
C LYS A 43 -16.60 -2.85 -11.26
N ASN A 44 -17.08 -3.42 -10.15
CA ASN A 44 -18.44 -3.25 -9.66
C ASN A 44 -18.53 -2.40 -8.38
N ASP A 45 -17.50 -2.37 -7.55
CA ASP A 45 -17.45 -1.65 -6.29
C ASP A 45 -16.19 -0.78 -6.19
N ASN A 46 -16.30 0.40 -6.81
CA ASN A 46 -15.21 1.35 -6.90
C ASN A 46 -14.83 1.95 -5.53
N GLU A 47 -15.77 2.00 -4.58
CA GLU A 47 -15.56 2.60 -3.26
C GLU A 47 -14.70 1.70 -2.37
N ALA A 48 -14.93 0.39 -2.35
CA ALA A 48 -14.12 -0.55 -1.59
C ALA A 48 -12.63 -0.50 -2.01
N VAL A 49 -12.36 -0.47 -3.32
CA VAL A 49 -10.99 -0.36 -3.83
C VAL A 49 -10.39 1.01 -3.52
N LYS A 50 -11.20 2.07 -3.56
CA LYS A 50 -10.73 3.42 -3.23
C LYS A 50 -10.34 3.53 -1.75
N SER A 51 -11.14 2.98 -0.84
CA SER A 51 -10.84 2.91 0.59
C SER A 51 -9.53 2.17 0.84
N ALA A 52 -9.37 0.97 0.26
CA ALA A 52 -8.14 0.19 0.40
C ALA A 52 -6.89 0.95 -0.10
N VAL A 53 -7.01 1.67 -1.22
CA VAL A 53 -5.90 2.49 -1.75
C VAL A 53 -5.60 3.67 -0.82
N GLU A 54 -6.62 4.32 -0.26
CA GLU A 54 -6.46 5.43 0.69
C GLU A 54 -5.79 4.95 1.99
N ASP A 55 -6.24 3.84 2.56
CA ASP A 55 -5.69 3.23 3.77
C ASP A 55 -4.20 2.86 3.60
N VAL A 56 -3.85 2.28 2.45
CA VAL A 56 -2.46 1.95 2.12
C VAL A 56 -1.59 3.19 1.93
N LEU A 57 -2.13 4.26 1.32
CA LEU A 57 -1.42 5.53 1.16
C LEU A 57 -1.23 6.26 2.51
N GLU A 58 -2.23 6.23 3.39
CA GLU A 58 -2.09 6.77 4.75
C GLU A 58 -1.04 6.01 5.56
N ASN A 59 -1.04 4.68 5.49
CA ASN A 59 -0.07 3.84 6.19
C ASN A 59 1.36 4.06 5.68
N ARG A 60 1.54 4.41 4.39
CA ARG A 60 2.84 4.82 3.85
C ARG A 60 3.36 6.09 4.54
N ASN A 61 2.49 7.08 4.77
CA ASN A 61 2.88 8.35 5.40
C ASN A 61 3.19 8.15 6.89
N LYS A 62 2.41 7.35 7.61
CA LYS A 62 2.66 7.05 9.04
C LYS A 62 4.03 6.38 9.29
N LYS A 63 4.49 5.50 8.40
CA LYS A 63 5.83 4.90 8.49
C LYS A 63 6.96 5.91 8.23
N SER A 64 6.74 6.87 7.33
CA SER A 64 7.68 7.97 7.09
C SER A 64 7.80 8.88 8.31
N ASP A 65 6.69 9.18 8.97
CA ASP A 65 6.69 10.06 10.14
C ASP A 65 7.37 9.38 11.34
N GLN A 66 7.16 8.07 11.56
CA GLN A 66 7.85 7.31 12.61
C GLN A 66 9.36 7.17 12.38
N GLU A 67 9.82 6.99 11.13
CA GLU A 67 11.27 6.99 10.83
C GLU A 67 11.90 8.35 11.16
N SER A 68 11.20 9.45 10.91
CA SER A 68 11.69 10.79 11.21
C SER A 68 11.76 11.10 12.72
N GLU A 69 10.81 10.61 13.52
CA GLU A 69 10.87 10.77 14.99
C GLU A 69 12.01 9.97 15.62
N ILE A 70 12.27 8.75 15.13
CA ILE A 70 13.35 7.89 15.62
C ILE A 70 14.75 8.49 15.32
N GLU A 71 14.91 9.13 14.16
CA GLU A 71 16.17 9.78 13.78
C GLU A 71 16.46 11.03 14.64
N ILE A 72 15.42 11.78 15.01
CA ILE A 72 15.53 12.92 15.94
C ILE A 72 15.92 12.47 17.36
N GLU A 73 15.40 11.33 17.85
CA GLU A 73 15.79 10.80 19.16
C GLU A 73 17.23 10.32 19.20
N ARG A 74 17.73 9.67 18.14
CA ARG A 74 19.14 9.22 18.07
C ARG A 74 20.13 10.39 18.12
N LEU A 75 19.84 11.49 17.40
CA LEU A 75 20.68 12.69 17.42
C LEU A 75 20.75 13.39 18.78
N LYS A 76 19.73 13.22 19.64
CA LYS A 76 19.75 13.75 21.01
C LYS A 76 20.63 12.93 21.96
N ILE A 77 20.79 11.63 21.70
CA ILE A 77 21.58 10.72 22.55
C ILE A 77 23.08 10.86 22.28
N GLU A 78 23.50 11.21 21.06
CA GLU A 78 24.92 11.43 20.70
C GLU A 78 25.53 12.73 21.24
N ARG A 79 24.79 13.52 22.03
CA ARG A 79 25.26 14.80 22.60
C ARG A 79 25.57 14.75 24.10
N ILE A 80 25.70 13.55 24.67
CA ILE A 80 26.19 13.30 26.05
C ILE A 80 27.61 12.73 25.97
#